data_AF-A0A258E2W0-F1
#
_entry.id   AF-A0A258E2W0-F1
#
_cell.length_a   1.000
_cell.length_b   1.000
_cell.length_c   1.000
_cell.angle_alpha   90.00
_cell.angle_beta   90.00
_cell.angle_gamma   90.00
#
_symmetry.space_group_name_H-M   'P 1'
#
loop_
_entity.id
_entity.type
_entity.pdbx_description
1 polymer ?
#
loop_
_entity_poly.entity_id
_entity_poly.type
_entity_poly.pdbx_seq_one_letter_code
_entity_poly.pdbx_strand_id
1 'polypeptide(L)'
;IAELQKIYGQLEGSFKGKIDGHGILSVQLSVPFDREEFDMQIELTDFDLTRLNEILMPIMHGDIVSGRGHRLHVLILAKKSHADVNTIFDYEDLKVELFKKGTQRKNRLVSTLANFALHKSNLPIEKNYRNPSYQVARNIYRGPFHLVWESTKEGIVQVVPTGAVQRLLESKEK
;
A
#
# COMPACT_ATOMS: atom_id res chain seq x y z
N ILE A 1 -20.88 -13.69 -26.78
CA ILE A 1 -20.06 -13.60 -25.54
C ILE A 1 -19.41 -14.96 -25.23
N ALA A 2 -20.17 -16.06 -25.10
CA ALA A 2 -19.62 -17.39 -24.79
C ALA A 2 -18.59 -17.93 -25.82
N GLU A 3 -18.77 -17.70 -27.12
CA GLU A 3 -17.77 -18.10 -28.14
C GLU A 3 -16.46 -17.31 -28.03
N LEU A 4 -16.54 -16.02 -27.72
CA LEU A 4 -15.35 -15.18 -27.52
C LEU A 4 -14.58 -15.60 -26.26
N GLN A 5 -15.29 -15.99 -25.19
CA GLN A 5 -14.65 -16.50 -23.96
C GLN A 5 -13.89 -17.81 -24.20
N LYS A 6 -14.40 -18.70 -25.05
CA LYS A 6 -13.70 -19.93 -25.46
C LYS A 6 -12.45 -19.66 -26.32
N ILE A 7 -12.46 -18.61 -27.13
CA ILE A 7 -11.36 -18.26 -28.03
C ILE A 7 -10.21 -17.56 -27.28
N TYR A 8 -10.52 -16.58 -26.42
CA TYR A 8 -9.51 -15.77 -25.75
C TYR A 8 -9.06 -16.33 -24.40
N GLY A 9 -9.87 -17.17 -23.74
CA GLY A 9 -9.54 -17.83 -22.46
C GLY A 9 -9.49 -16.91 -21.24
N GLN A 10 -9.06 -15.66 -21.41
CA GLN A 10 -8.95 -14.64 -20.37
C GLN A 10 -9.24 -13.22 -20.91
N LEU A 11 -9.58 -12.33 -20.00
CA LEU A 11 -9.60 -10.89 -20.19
C LEU A 11 -8.25 -10.32 -19.76
N GLU A 12 -7.63 -9.52 -20.63
CA GLU A 12 -6.43 -8.75 -20.29
C GLU A 12 -6.74 -7.25 -20.27
N GLY A 13 -6.16 -6.55 -19.30
CA GLY A 13 -6.25 -5.11 -19.19
C GLY A 13 -4.90 -4.49 -18.86
N SER A 14 -4.53 -3.43 -19.57
CA SER A 14 -3.36 -2.61 -19.23
C SER A 14 -3.77 -1.16 -19.11
N PHE A 15 -3.43 -0.56 -17.97
CA PHE A 15 -3.67 0.85 -17.70
C PHE A 15 -2.35 1.53 -17.35
N LYS A 16 -2.15 2.75 -17.87
CA LYS A 16 -1.03 3.61 -17.50
C LYS A 16 -1.55 5.03 -17.30
N GLY A 17 -1.07 5.70 -16.26
CA GLY A 17 -1.47 7.06 -15.93
C GLY A 17 -0.49 7.75 -15.01
N LYS A 18 -0.74 9.04 -14.73
CA LYS A 18 -0.04 9.81 -13.71
C LYS A 18 -0.98 10.15 -12.57
N ILE A 19 -0.49 10.21 -11.33
CA ILE A 19 -1.29 10.53 -10.14
C ILE A 19 -1.02 12.00 -9.76
N ASP A 20 -2.01 12.88 -9.88
CA ASP A 20 -1.84 14.32 -9.58
C ASP A 20 -0.68 14.99 -10.34
N GLY A 21 -0.40 14.55 -11.56
CA GLY A 21 0.71 15.05 -12.37
C GLY A 21 2.10 14.56 -11.94
N HIS A 22 2.17 13.75 -10.88
CA HIS A 22 3.39 13.18 -10.32
C HIS A 22 3.29 11.65 -10.21
N GLY A 23 4.41 10.95 -10.29
CA GLY A 23 4.42 9.50 -10.28
C GLY A 23 3.75 8.84 -11.49
N ILE A 24 4.24 7.65 -11.83
CA ILE A 24 3.78 6.88 -12.97
C ILE A 24 3.11 5.62 -12.44
N LEU A 25 1.80 5.54 -12.61
CA LEU A 25 1.01 4.35 -12.30
C LEU A 25 0.89 3.48 -13.54
N SER A 26 1.16 2.20 -13.37
CA SER A 26 0.85 1.16 -14.34
C SER A 26 0.14 0.00 -13.66
N VAL A 27 -0.88 -0.53 -14.33
CA VAL A 27 -1.66 -1.67 -13.86
C VAL A 27 -1.76 -2.68 -14.99
N GLN A 28 -1.53 -3.95 -14.68
CA GLN A 28 -1.80 -5.08 -15.54
C GLN A 28 -2.79 -5.98 -14.84
N LEU A 29 -3.81 -6.43 -15.56
CA LEU A 29 -4.88 -7.29 -15.07
C LEU A 29 -5.04 -8.47 -16.03
N SER A 30 -5.11 -9.67 -15.48
CA SER A 30 -5.54 -10.87 -16.20
C SER A 30 -6.69 -11.52 -15.43
N VAL A 31 -7.79 -11.82 -16.12
CA VAL A 31 -8.96 -12.49 -15.54
C VAL A 31 -9.33 -13.69 -16.41
N PRO A 32 -9.00 -14.93 -16.01
CA PRO A 32 -9.48 -16.10 -16.72
C PRO A 32 -11.01 -16.19 -16.70
N PHE A 33 -11.63 -16.58 -17.82
CA PHE A 33 -13.09 -16.67 -17.90
C PHE A 33 -13.67 -17.96 -17.27
N ASP A 34 -12.82 -18.96 -17.03
CA ASP A 34 -13.20 -20.30 -16.59
C ASP A 34 -13.22 -20.49 -15.07
N ARG A 35 -12.74 -19.50 -14.30
CA ARG A 35 -12.59 -19.58 -12.85
C ARG A 35 -12.71 -18.21 -12.20
N GLU A 36 -13.07 -18.20 -10.91
CA GLU A 36 -13.21 -16.98 -10.11
C GLU A 36 -11.86 -16.46 -9.58
N GLU A 37 -10.90 -16.27 -10.48
CA GLU A 37 -9.54 -15.81 -10.16
C GLU A 37 -9.20 -14.55 -10.97
N PHE A 38 -8.21 -13.80 -10.51
CA PHE A 38 -7.56 -12.78 -11.33
C PHE A 38 -6.16 -12.52 -10.82
N ASP A 39 -5.27 -12.15 -11.74
CA ASP A 39 -3.94 -11.68 -11.41
C ASP A 39 -3.87 -10.18 -11.69
N MET A 40 -3.34 -9.42 -10.74
CA MET A 40 -3.17 -7.98 -10.88
C MET A 40 -1.77 -7.57 -10.45
N GLN A 41 -1.09 -6.83 -11.31
CA GLN A 41 0.16 -6.16 -11.00
C GLN A 41 -0.07 -4.66 -11.01
N ILE A 42 0.27 -4.01 -9.91
CA ILE A 42 0.23 -2.56 -9.75
C ILE A 42 1.65 -2.07 -9.56
N GLU A 43 2.04 -1.03 -10.27
CA GLU A 43 3.34 -0.39 -10.11
C GLU A 43 3.19 1.12 -10.16
N LEU A 44 3.57 1.79 -9.07
CA LEU A 44 3.66 3.23 -8.94
C LEU A 44 5.14 3.59 -8.75
N THR A 45 5.66 4.50 -9.56
CA THR A 45 7.07 4.92 -9.51
C THR A 45 7.21 6.42 -9.43
N ASP A 46 8.32 6.91 -8.88
CA ASP A 46 8.70 8.34 -8.78
C ASP A 46 7.60 9.26 -8.23
N PHE A 47 7.19 9.00 -6.98
CA PHE A 47 6.10 9.72 -6.33
C PHE A 47 6.54 10.35 -5.02
N ASP A 48 5.89 11.47 -4.68
CA ASP A 48 6.04 12.11 -3.38
C ASP A 48 5.16 11.37 -2.36
N LEU A 49 5.76 10.88 -1.27
CA LEU A 49 5.02 10.11 -0.25
C LEU A 49 3.92 10.94 0.42
N THR A 50 4.05 12.28 0.47
CA THR A 50 3.03 13.16 1.07
C THR A 50 1.70 13.12 0.31
N ARG A 51 1.73 12.77 -0.99
CA ARG A 51 0.53 12.60 -1.82
C ARG A 51 -0.29 11.37 -1.40
N LEU A 52 0.34 10.40 -0.74
CA LEU A 52 -0.38 9.25 -0.21
C LEU A 52 -1.21 9.60 1.03
N ASN A 53 -1.05 10.76 1.67
CA ASN A 53 -1.85 11.12 2.83
C ASN A 53 -3.35 11.09 2.53
N GLU A 54 -3.79 11.65 1.41
CA GLU A 54 -5.21 11.67 1.03
C GLU A 54 -5.82 10.27 0.95
N ILE A 55 -4.98 9.29 0.62
CA ILE A 55 -5.33 7.87 0.51
C ILE A 55 -5.22 7.19 1.89
N LEU A 56 -4.13 7.42 2.63
CA LEU A 56 -3.76 6.71 3.86
C LEU A 56 -4.37 7.29 5.14
N MET A 57 -4.90 8.51 5.11
CA MET A 57 -5.57 9.18 6.25
C MET A 57 -6.61 8.31 6.98
N PRO A 58 -7.42 7.45 6.31
CA PRO A 58 -8.38 6.60 7.02
C PRO A 58 -7.74 5.50 7.86
N ILE A 59 -6.49 5.14 7.57
CA ILE A 59 -5.80 4.00 8.18
C ILE A 59 -4.73 4.46 9.18
N MET A 60 -4.06 5.58 8.87
CA MET A 60 -2.99 6.13 9.69
C MET A 60 -3.53 7.27 10.55
N HIS A 61 -3.40 7.15 11.88
CA HIS A 61 -3.60 8.27 12.80
C HIS A 61 -2.38 9.20 12.74
N GLY A 62 -2.06 9.73 11.57
CA GLY A 62 -0.88 10.55 11.33
C GLY A 62 -0.79 11.03 9.89
N ASP A 63 0.10 11.99 9.66
CA ASP A 63 0.41 12.55 8.35
C ASP A 63 1.86 12.21 7.96
N ILE A 64 2.09 11.77 6.72
CA ILE A 64 3.40 11.77 6.08
C ILE A 64 3.79 13.23 5.82
N VAL A 65 4.88 13.69 6.43
CA VAL A 65 5.33 15.08 6.26
C VAL A 65 6.41 15.23 5.20
N SER A 66 7.15 14.16 4.91
CA SER A 66 8.09 14.12 3.79
C SER A 66 8.46 12.69 3.42
N GLY A 67 9.01 12.54 2.23
CA GLY A 67 9.70 11.33 1.78
C GLY A 67 9.54 11.14 0.28
N ARG A 68 10.43 10.36 -0.32
CA ARG A 68 10.38 10.00 -1.74
C ARG A 68 10.07 8.54 -1.91
N GLY A 69 9.03 8.23 -2.68
CA GLY A 69 8.70 6.90 -3.13
C GLY A 69 9.35 6.64 -4.48
N HIS A 70 10.24 5.66 -4.53
CA HIS A 70 10.87 5.22 -5.78
C HIS A 70 9.97 4.22 -6.50
N ARG A 71 9.40 3.28 -5.74
CA ARG A 71 8.58 2.20 -6.27
C ARG A 71 7.60 1.68 -5.24
N LEU A 72 6.33 1.54 -5.61
CA LEU A 72 5.36 0.69 -4.93
C LEU A 72 4.89 -0.33 -5.96
N HIS A 73 5.24 -1.59 -5.76
CA HIS A 73 4.82 -2.69 -6.59
C HIS A 73 4.02 -3.69 -5.76
N VAL A 74 2.81 -4.01 -6.23
CA VAL A 74 1.91 -4.96 -5.58
C VAL A 74 1.48 -5.99 -6.61
N LEU A 75 1.85 -7.24 -6.40
CA LEU A 75 1.38 -8.39 -7.18
C LEU A 75 0.31 -9.10 -6.36
N ILE A 76 -0.90 -9.19 -6.90
CA ILE A 76 -2.06 -9.85 -6.29
C ILE A 76 -2.45 -11.03 -7.17
N LEU A 77 -2.33 -12.24 -6.62
CA LEU A 77 -2.81 -13.47 -7.23
C LEU A 77 -4.11 -13.85 -6.53
N ALA A 78 -5.24 -13.36 -7.03
CA ALA A 78 -6.53 -13.53 -6.39
C ALA A 78 -7.13 -14.91 -6.71
N LYS A 79 -7.35 -15.69 -5.66
CA LYS A 79 -8.10 -16.95 -5.67
C LYS A 79 -9.54 -16.71 -5.25
N LYS A 80 -10.35 -17.77 -5.23
CA LYS A 80 -11.78 -17.67 -4.89
C LYS A 80 -12.03 -17.04 -3.51
N SER A 81 -11.27 -17.42 -2.49
CA SER A 81 -11.50 -17.02 -1.08
C SER A 81 -10.40 -16.17 -0.46
N HIS A 82 -9.26 -16.02 -1.14
CA HIS A 82 -8.10 -15.27 -0.66
C HIS A 82 -7.30 -14.72 -1.84
N ALA A 83 -6.28 -13.93 -1.58
CA ALA A 83 -5.24 -13.58 -2.53
C ALA A 83 -3.87 -13.79 -1.91
N ASP A 84 -2.95 -14.34 -2.69
CA ASP A 84 -1.52 -14.30 -2.38
C ASP A 84 -0.95 -12.98 -2.90
N VAL A 85 -0.27 -12.25 -2.03
CA VAL A 85 0.19 -10.89 -2.33
C VAL A 85 1.69 -10.79 -2.09
N ASN A 86 2.40 -10.16 -3.03
CA ASN A 86 3.79 -9.77 -2.87
C ASN A 86 3.88 -8.25 -3.00
N THR A 87 4.53 -7.60 -2.05
CA THR A 87 4.69 -6.15 -2.05
C THR A 87 6.16 -5.74 -2.00
N ILE A 88 6.53 -4.81 -2.86
CA ILE A 88 7.79 -4.06 -2.82
C ILE A 88 7.40 -2.60 -2.61
N PHE A 89 8.00 -1.96 -1.61
CA PHE A 89 7.81 -0.53 -1.38
C PHE A 89 9.15 0.13 -1.10
N ASP A 90 9.75 0.65 -2.17
CA ASP A 90 11.03 1.34 -2.15
C ASP A 90 10.83 2.82 -1.86
N TYR A 91 11.42 3.29 -0.77
CA TYR A 91 11.31 4.69 -0.37
C TYR A 91 12.52 5.17 0.43
N GLU A 92 12.67 6.49 0.53
CA GLU A 92 13.67 7.16 1.36
C GLU A 92 13.11 8.42 2.02
N ASP A 93 13.81 8.88 3.06
CA ASP A 93 13.48 10.09 3.82
C ASP A 93 12.04 10.19 4.34
N LEU A 94 11.43 9.04 4.64
CA LEU A 94 10.09 8.97 5.21
C LEU A 94 10.07 9.62 6.59
N LYS A 95 9.20 10.63 6.72
CA LYS A 95 8.88 11.27 8.00
C LYS A 95 7.36 11.25 8.17
N VAL A 96 6.94 10.84 9.35
CA VAL A 96 5.53 10.74 9.74
C VAL A 96 5.33 11.48 11.05
N GLU A 97 4.28 12.29 11.13
CA GLU A 97 3.77 12.87 12.35
C GLU A 97 2.54 12.07 12.80
N LEU A 98 2.55 11.57 14.04
CA LEU A 98 1.44 10.79 14.59
C LEU A 98 0.54 11.66 15.46
N PHE A 99 -0.76 11.39 15.42
CA PHE A 99 -1.78 12.02 16.22
C PHE A 99 -2.19 11.15 17.40
N LYS A 100 -2.45 11.76 18.57
CA LYS A 100 -3.05 11.04 19.70
C LYS A 100 -4.48 10.62 19.34
N LYS A 101 -4.82 9.36 19.63
CA LYS A 101 -6.16 8.81 19.43
C LYS A 101 -7.21 9.69 20.15
N GLY A 102 -8.21 10.19 19.41
CA GLY A 102 -9.26 11.06 19.96
C GLY A 102 -8.98 12.57 19.91
N THR A 103 -7.82 13.00 19.40
CA THR A 103 -7.54 14.43 19.16
C THR A 103 -7.90 14.82 17.72
N GLN A 104 -8.65 15.91 17.56
CA GLN A 104 -8.98 16.47 16.24
C GLN A 104 -7.76 17.19 15.64
N ARG A 105 -7.64 17.16 14.31
CA ARG A 105 -6.59 17.82 13.48
C ARG A 105 -6.34 19.29 13.85
N LYS A 106 -7.31 19.95 14.49
CA LYS A 106 -7.28 21.38 14.86
C LYS A 106 -6.29 21.70 15.99
N ASN A 107 -5.86 20.71 16.78
CA ASN A 107 -4.86 20.89 17.85
C ASN A 107 -3.45 20.49 17.38
N ARG A 108 -2.97 21.13 16.30
CA ARG A 108 -1.61 21.00 15.73
C ARG A 108 -0.45 21.35 16.70
N LEU A 109 -0.74 21.65 17.97
CA LEU A 109 0.21 22.17 18.96
C LEU A 109 0.54 21.17 20.07
N VAL A 110 0.30 19.88 19.88
CA VAL A 110 1.01 18.86 20.68
C VAL A 110 2.23 18.43 19.88
N SER A 111 3.12 19.39 19.64
CA SER A 111 4.42 19.18 19.02
C SER A 111 5.33 18.48 20.02
N THR A 112 5.14 17.18 20.20
CA THR A 112 6.17 16.34 20.79
C THR A 112 6.89 15.67 19.64
N LEU A 113 8.06 16.20 19.30
CA LEU A 113 9.01 15.69 18.31
C LEU A 113 8.95 14.16 18.22
N ALA A 114 8.23 13.66 17.21
CA ALA A 114 8.07 12.25 16.87
C ALA A 114 9.35 11.75 16.21
N ASN A 115 10.43 11.77 16.98
CA ASN A 115 11.76 11.46 16.48
C ASN A 115 11.79 10.01 15.98
N PHE A 116 11.95 9.91 14.66
CA PHE A 116 12.44 8.77 13.89
C PHE A 116 11.47 7.58 13.84
N ALA A 117 10.73 7.47 12.74
CA ALA A 117 10.46 6.15 12.19
C ALA A 117 11.83 5.43 12.10
N LEU A 118 11.97 4.29 12.78
CA LEU A 118 13.21 3.50 12.79
C LEU A 118 13.62 3.05 11.37
N HIS A 119 12.70 3.12 10.41
CA HIS A 119 12.91 2.85 9.00
C HIS A 119 12.58 4.09 8.15
N LYS A 120 13.53 5.02 8.08
CA LYS A 120 13.45 6.20 7.20
C LYS A 120 13.47 5.83 5.71
N SER A 121 13.94 4.64 5.41
CA SER A 121 14.08 4.11 4.07
C SER A 121 13.80 2.60 4.08
N ASN A 122 13.48 2.11 2.89
CA ASN A 122 13.43 0.70 2.57
C ASN A 122 13.97 0.57 1.15
N LEU A 123 15.29 0.40 1.01
CA LEU A 123 15.94 0.30 -0.30
C LEU A 123 16.58 -1.09 -0.48
N PRO A 124 16.61 -1.67 -1.70
CA PRO A 124 17.15 -3.02 -1.92
C PRO A 124 18.60 -3.25 -1.46
N ILE A 125 19.39 -2.19 -1.34
CA ILE A 125 20.78 -2.23 -0.86
C ILE A 125 20.90 -2.33 0.67
N GLU A 126 19.80 -2.08 1.39
CA GLU A 126 19.79 -2.04 2.84
C GLU A 126 19.72 -3.44 3.44
N LYS A 127 20.50 -3.66 4.51
CA LYS A 127 20.54 -4.96 5.21
C LYS A 127 19.18 -5.40 5.77
N ASN A 128 18.30 -4.43 6.06
CA ASN A 128 16.98 -4.66 6.64
C ASN A 128 15.85 -4.41 5.63
N TYR A 129 16.14 -4.51 4.33
CA TYR A 129 15.16 -4.37 3.26
C TYR A 129 14.00 -5.36 3.44
N ARG A 130 12.77 -4.87 3.24
CA ARG A 130 11.52 -5.62 3.42
C ARG A 130 10.72 -5.66 2.13
N ASN A 131 10.36 -6.87 1.72
CA ASN A 131 9.53 -7.18 0.55
C ASN A 131 8.51 -8.28 0.90
N PRO A 132 7.49 -7.97 1.71
CA PRO A 132 6.64 -8.98 2.31
C PRO A 132 5.80 -9.77 1.29
N SER A 133 5.63 -11.05 1.58
CA SER A 133 4.66 -11.95 0.94
C SER A 133 3.63 -12.38 2.00
N TYR A 134 2.34 -12.23 1.70
CA TYR A 134 1.26 -12.46 2.66
C TYR A 134 -0.05 -12.82 1.97
N GLN A 135 -1.04 -13.26 2.75
CA GLN A 135 -2.36 -13.58 2.27
C GLN A 135 -3.40 -12.59 2.79
N VAL A 136 -4.34 -12.23 1.92
CA VAL A 136 -5.50 -11.40 2.26
C VAL A 136 -6.78 -12.17 1.98
N ALA A 137 -7.71 -12.18 2.93
CA ALA A 137 -9.02 -12.80 2.73
C ALA A 137 -9.81 -12.04 1.65
N ARG A 138 -10.38 -12.77 0.69
CA ARG A 138 -11.17 -12.19 -0.40
C ARG A 138 -12.65 -12.39 -0.14
N ASN A 139 -13.38 -11.29 -0.07
CA ASN A 139 -14.83 -11.30 -0.11
C ASN A 139 -15.31 -11.06 -1.55
N ILE A 140 -15.78 -12.12 -2.22
CA ILE A 140 -16.27 -12.05 -3.61
C ILE A 140 -17.51 -11.16 -3.79
N TYR A 141 -18.22 -10.83 -2.71
CA TYR A 141 -19.38 -9.93 -2.72
C TYR A 141 -18.98 -8.45 -2.59
N ARG A 142 -17.68 -8.15 -2.47
CA ARG A 142 -17.15 -6.78 -2.52
C ARG A 142 -16.45 -6.55 -3.84
N GLY A 143 -16.52 -5.31 -4.34
CA GLY A 143 -15.86 -4.95 -5.60
C GLY A 143 -14.34 -5.20 -5.55
N PRO A 144 -13.70 -5.43 -6.71
CA PRO A 144 -12.28 -5.80 -6.80
C PRO A 144 -11.34 -4.75 -6.17
N PHE A 145 -11.75 -3.47 -6.18
CA PHE A 145 -11.03 -2.39 -5.52
C PHE A 145 -10.81 -2.63 -4.02
N HIS A 146 -11.75 -3.29 -3.33
CA HIS A 146 -11.59 -3.57 -1.91
C HIS A 146 -10.41 -4.52 -1.63
N LEU A 147 -10.25 -5.55 -2.47
CA LEU A 147 -9.12 -6.47 -2.34
C LEU A 147 -7.79 -5.77 -2.64
N VAL A 148 -7.76 -4.93 -3.68
CA VAL A 148 -6.59 -4.09 -4.01
C VAL A 148 -6.21 -3.18 -2.84
N TRP A 149 -7.21 -2.56 -2.23
CA TRP A 149 -7.04 -1.67 -1.08
C TRP A 149 -6.44 -2.40 0.13
N GLU A 150 -7.06 -3.49 0.58
CA GLU A 150 -6.56 -4.23 1.75
C GLU A 150 -5.19 -4.86 1.46
N SER A 151 -4.97 -5.36 0.24
CA SER A 151 -3.67 -5.89 -0.19
C SER A 151 -2.59 -4.82 -0.09
N THR A 152 -2.80 -3.65 -0.68
CA THR A 152 -1.82 -2.55 -0.68
C THR A 152 -1.55 -2.05 0.74
N LYS A 153 -2.61 -1.84 1.53
CA LYS A 153 -2.53 -1.39 2.92
C LYS A 153 -1.68 -2.33 3.78
N GLU A 154 -1.97 -3.63 3.72
CA GLU A 154 -1.25 -4.63 4.52
C GLU A 154 0.24 -4.65 4.18
N GLY A 155 0.58 -4.58 2.89
CA GLY A 155 1.98 -4.53 2.43
C GLY A 155 2.72 -3.30 2.93
N ILE A 156 2.08 -2.12 2.87
CA ILE A 156 2.65 -0.87 3.40
C ILE A 156 2.89 -0.98 4.91
N VAL A 157 1.95 -1.55 5.69
CA VAL A 157 2.08 -1.70 7.14
C VAL A 157 3.22 -2.64 7.53
N GLN A 158 3.45 -3.71 6.77
CA GLN A 158 4.55 -4.65 7.02
C GLN A 158 5.93 -4.05 6.69
N VAL A 159 6.00 -3.22 5.64
CA VAL A 159 7.22 -2.52 5.24
C VAL A 159 7.52 -1.34 6.17
N VAL A 160 6.52 -0.52 6.49
CA VAL A 160 6.61 0.65 7.38
C VAL A 160 6.04 0.27 8.75
N PRO A 161 6.86 -0.26 9.69
CA PRO A 161 6.36 -0.74 10.97
C PRO A 161 5.93 0.42 11.87
N THR A 162 4.69 0.90 11.69
CA THR A 162 4.05 1.90 12.54
C THR A 162 3.84 1.38 13.96
N GLY A 163 3.68 0.06 14.14
CA GLY A 163 3.49 -0.58 15.45
C GLY A 163 4.70 -0.51 16.40
N ALA A 164 5.93 -0.40 15.89
CA ALA A 164 7.10 -0.13 16.73
C ALA A 164 7.04 1.30 17.30
N VAL A 165 6.57 2.25 16.50
CA VAL A 165 6.37 3.64 16.92
C VAL A 165 5.22 3.75 17.93
N GLN A 166 4.13 3.01 17.73
CA GLN A 166 3.01 2.99 18.67
C GLN A 166 3.39 2.42 20.05
N ARG A 167 4.15 1.31 20.09
CA ARG A 167 4.66 0.75 21.36
C ARG A 167 5.68 1.64 22.06
N LEU A 168 6.52 2.36 21.30
CA LEU A 168 7.48 3.35 21.84
C LEU A 168 6.77 4.57 22.44
N LEU A 169 5.64 4.98 21.86
CA LEU A 169 4.80 6.05 22.41
C LEU A 169 4.07 5.59 23.67
N GLU A 170 3.50 4.39 23.68
CA GLU A 170 2.86 3.79 24.87
C GLU A 170 3.85 3.56 26.03
N SER A 171 5.13 3.25 25.74
CA SER A 171 6.16 3.05 26.77
C SER A 171 6.67 4.35 27.41
N LYS A 172 6.50 5.49 26.76
CA LYS A 172 6.92 6.81 27.27
C LYS A 172 5.86 7.51 28.13
N GLU A 173 4.65 6.96 28.18
CA GLU A 173 3.55 7.45 29.04
C GLU A 173 3.49 6.73 30.41
N LYS A 174 4.52 5.94 30.77
CA LYS A 174 4.75 5.40 32.13
C LYS A 174 5.95 6.10 32.77
#